data_AF-A0A521GLK9-F1
#
_entry.id   AF-A0A521GLK9-F1
#
_cell.length_a   1.000
_cell.length_b   1.000
_cell.length_c   1.000
_cell.angle_alpha   90.00
_cell.angle_beta   90.00
_cell.angle_gamma   90.00
#
_symmetry.space_group_name_H-M   'P 1'
#
loop_
_entity.id
_entity.type
_entity.pdbx_description
1 polymer ?
#
loop_
_entity_poly.entity_id
_entity_poly.type
_entity_poly.pdbx_seq_one_letter_code
_entity_poly.pdbx_strand_id
1 'polypeptide(L)'
;MEFITIALLALIAGETSYLAYKATPRNKIEKLSLLIDTSVLIDGRILSIARSGLITAPMIIPRSVIRELQYMADKADHDKRERAREGLDMIEQLKRIDEITVTVIDDKGSEAGVDERLVELAAKYHARLCTIDYNLNKAARAQGVSVVNINELAHAVRIVYLPGEIITIELVQPGQSAKQAVGYLDDGTMVVVDDGKSLIGQQVQASVTRSLQTAAGRMVFAKLAGKTIPQKARGLSQERPAVVSRVKADPARTQKFARKATQHARRRSPEDSLVDLANND
;
A
#
# COMPACT_ATOMS: atom_id res chain seq x y z
N MET A 1 -20.86 61.26 -28.36
CA MET A 1 -21.25 60.25 -27.35
C MET A 1 -21.06 58.84 -27.89
N GLU A 2 -21.52 58.53 -29.10
CA GLU A 2 -21.42 57.17 -29.69
C GLU A 2 -19.98 56.66 -29.92
N PHE A 3 -19.04 57.52 -30.33
CA PHE A 3 -17.65 57.09 -30.51
C PHE A 3 -16.96 56.70 -29.19
N ILE A 4 -17.35 57.34 -28.08
CA ILE A 4 -16.78 57.08 -26.75
C ILE A 4 -17.30 55.73 -26.22
N THR A 5 -18.58 55.43 -26.44
CA THR A 5 -19.17 54.15 -26.04
C THR A 5 -18.62 52.99 -26.85
N ILE A 6 -18.39 53.18 -28.16
CA ILE A 6 -17.76 52.15 -29.02
C ILE A 6 -16.32 51.90 -28.59
N ALA A 7 -15.54 52.95 -28.28
CA ALA A 7 -14.16 52.80 -27.82
C ALA A 7 -14.07 52.07 -26.47
N LEU A 8 -14.98 52.38 -25.53
CA LEU A 8 -15.04 51.72 -24.23
C LEU A 8 -15.40 50.22 -24.36
N LEU A 9 -16.38 49.90 -25.21
CA LEU A 9 -16.76 48.50 -25.46
C LEU A 9 -15.63 47.71 -26.13
N ALA A 10 -14.89 48.33 -27.06
CA ALA A 10 -13.73 47.69 -27.68
C ALA A 10 -12.61 47.42 -26.67
N LEU A 11 -12.37 48.32 -25.72
CA LEU A 11 -11.38 48.15 -24.67
C LEU A 11 -11.76 47.03 -23.70
N ILE A 12 -13.01 46.98 -23.26
CA ILE A 12 -13.53 45.89 -22.41
C ILE A 12 -13.48 44.55 -23.15
N ALA A 13 -13.86 44.51 -24.43
CA ALA A 13 -13.78 43.30 -25.25
C ALA A 13 -12.32 42.84 -25.43
N GLY A 14 -11.39 43.77 -25.59
CA GLY A 14 -9.95 43.49 -25.67
C GLY A 14 -9.40 42.91 -24.37
N GLU A 15 -9.71 43.53 -23.22
CA GLU A 15 -9.28 43.04 -21.91
C GLU A 15 -9.88 41.69 -21.56
N THR A 16 -11.18 41.49 -21.79
CA THR A 16 -11.86 40.22 -21.53
C THR A 16 -11.35 39.10 -22.44
N SER A 17 -11.08 39.40 -23.72
CA SER A 17 -10.45 38.45 -24.65
C SER A 17 -9.01 38.11 -24.27
N TYR A 18 -8.23 39.10 -23.81
CA TYR A 18 -6.87 38.89 -23.33
C TYR A 18 -6.81 38.05 -22.05
N LEU A 19 -7.71 38.33 -21.10
CA LEU A 19 -7.87 37.53 -19.89
C LEU A 19 -8.34 36.11 -20.20
N ALA A 20 -9.27 35.91 -21.14
CA ALA A 20 -9.70 34.59 -21.59
C ALA A 20 -8.57 33.81 -22.29
N TYR A 21 -7.77 34.49 -23.12
CA TYR A 21 -6.59 33.89 -23.76
C TYR A 21 -5.55 33.44 -22.73
N LYS A 22 -5.28 34.27 -21.72
CA LYS A 22 -4.34 33.94 -20.63
C LYS A 22 -4.89 32.89 -19.66
N ALA A 23 -6.21 32.87 -19.45
CA ALA A 23 -6.92 31.90 -18.62
C ALA A 23 -7.15 30.56 -19.33
N THR A 24 -6.83 30.44 -20.62
CA THR A 24 -6.84 29.15 -21.30
C THR A 24 -5.76 28.28 -20.65
N PRO A 25 -6.11 27.14 -20.02
CA PRO A 25 -5.12 26.28 -19.39
C PRO A 25 -4.24 25.69 -20.48
N ARG A 26 -3.09 26.31 -20.71
CA ARG A 26 -2.04 25.70 -21.49
C ARG A 26 -1.59 24.53 -20.63
N ASN A 27 -1.91 23.29 -21.04
CA ASN A 27 -1.41 22.05 -20.44
C ASN A 27 0.12 22.05 -20.53
N LYS A 28 0.75 22.84 -19.67
CA LYS A 28 2.20 22.95 -19.58
C LYS A 28 2.60 21.77 -18.73
N ILE A 29 2.91 20.67 -19.42
CA ILE A 29 3.49 19.51 -18.79
C ILE A 29 4.78 19.97 -18.11
N GLU A 30 4.76 19.98 -16.78
CA GLU A 30 5.88 20.42 -15.98
C GLU A 30 6.99 19.36 -16.04
N LYS A 31 8.24 19.82 -16.10
CA LYS A 31 9.40 18.92 -16.00
C LYS A 31 9.28 18.12 -14.70
N LEU A 32 9.60 16.81 -14.74
CA LEU A 32 9.53 15.85 -13.62
C LEU A 32 8.14 15.29 -13.27
N SER A 33 7.15 15.42 -14.16
CA SER A 33 5.86 14.74 -14.04
C SER A 33 5.98 13.22 -13.93
N LEU A 34 4.96 12.56 -13.36
CA LEU A 34 4.85 11.11 -13.28
C LEU A 34 3.90 10.58 -14.35
N LEU A 35 4.40 9.78 -15.28
CA LEU A 35 3.56 9.05 -16.23
C LEU A 35 3.03 7.79 -15.56
N ILE A 36 1.72 7.67 -15.40
CA ILE A 36 1.09 6.59 -14.63
C ILE A 36 0.69 5.44 -15.56
N ASP A 37 1.08 4.23 -15.17
CA ASP A 37 0.71 2.95 -15.78
C ASP A 37 -0.58 2.36 -15.15
N THR A 38 -1.29 1.51 -15.91
CA THR A 38 -2.47 0.76 -15.49
C THR A 38 -2.21 -0.04 -14.21
N SER A 39 -1.04 -0.69 -14.09
CA SER A 39 -0.69 -1.53 -12.94
C SER A 39 -0.72 -0.75 -11.61
N VAL A 40 -0.29 0.51 -11.63
CA VAL A 40 -0.24 1.38 -10.45
C VAL A 40 -1.63 1.80 -10.00
N LEU A 41 -2.52 2.08 -10.95
CA LEU A 41 -3.90 2.47 -10.66
C LEU A 41 -4.68 1.31 -10.05
N ILE A 42 -4.48 0.09 -10.56
CA ILE A 42 -5.12 -1.12 -10.03
C ILE A 42 -4.63 -1.46 -8.62
N ASP A 43 -3.33 -1.30 -8.33
CA ASP A 43 -2.77 -1.56 -7.00
C ASP A 43 -3.25 -0.54 -5.95
N GLY A 44 -3.40 0.72 -6.35
CA GLY A 44 -4.03 1.77 -5.56
C GLY A 44 -3.19 2.38 -4.44
N ARG A 45 -2.02 1.82 -4.08
CA ARG A 45 -1.14 2.41 -3.04
C ARG A 45 -0.67 3.82 -3.40
N ILE A 46 -0.65 4.16 -4.69
CA ILE A 46 -0.28 5.50 -5.18
C ILE A 46 -1.11 6.60 -4.52
N LEU A 47 -2.39 6.36 -4.22
CA LEU A 47 -3.25 7.35 -3.60
C LEU A 47 -2.85 7.66 -2.15
N SER A 48 -2.55 6.63 -1.36
CA SER A 48 -2.08 6.84 0.02
C SER A 48 -0.74 7.56 0.05
N ILE A 49 0.15 7.24 -0.90
CA ILE A 49 1.45 7.88 -1.06
C ILE A 49 1.31 9.34 -1.52
N ALA A 50 0.36 9.62 -2.39
CA ALA A 50 0.01 10.96 -2.83
C ALA A 50 -0.54 11.80 -1.67
N ARG A 51 -1.52 11.25 -0.92
CA ARG A 51 -2.14 11.92 0.24
C ARG A 51 -1.16 12.18 1.38
N SER A 52 -0.09 11.39 1.53
CA SER A 52 0.94 11.66 2.54
C SER A 52 1.86 12.83 2.19
N GLY A 53 1.76 13.37 0.98
CA GLY A 53 2.64 14.43 0.47
C GLY A 53 4.00 13.93 -0.02
N LEU A 54 4.23 12.62 -0.07
CA LEU A 54 5.50 12.07 -0.57
C LEU A 54 5.62 12.20 -2.10
N ILE A 55 4.48 12.11 -2.81
CA ILE A 55 4.40 12.34 -4.25
C ILE A 55 3.54 13.58 -4.50
N THR A 56 4.18 14.69 -4.85
CA THR A 56 3.55 15.96 -5.23
C THR A 56 3.75 16.32 -6.70
N ALA A 57 4.49 15.49 -7.45
CA ALA A 57 4.75 15.74 -8.86
C ALA A 57 3.45 15.66 -9.68
N PRO A 58 3.28 16.52 -10.71
CA PRO A 58 2.13 16.41 -11.61
C PRO A 58 2.04 15.03 -12.24
N MET A 59 0.84 14.48 -12.32
CA MET A 59 0.59 13.15 -12.87
C MET A 59 0.03 13.24 -14.29
N ILE A 60 0.55 12.41 -15.17
CA ILE A 60 0.11 12.25 -16.55
C ILE A 60 -0.48 10.85 -16.69
N ILE A 61 -1.74 10.78 -17.10
CA ILE A 61 -2.44 9.52 -17.35
C ILE A 61 -2.72 9.43 -18.86
N PRO A 62 -2.11 8.50 -19.60
CA PRO A 62 -2.43 8.27 -21.00
C PRO A 62 -3.89 7.82 -21.18
N ARG A 63 -4.54 8.22 -22.27
CA ARG A 63 -5.87 7.68 -22.60
C ARG A 63 -5.85 6.17 -22.86
N SER A 64 -4.73 5.57 -23.30
CA SER A 64 -4.61 4.12 -23.44
C SER A 64 -4.84 3.38 -22.13
N VAL A 65 -4.27 3.90 -21.03
CA VAL A 65 -4.40 3.32 -19.68
C VAL A 65 -5.86 3.33 -19.24
N ILE A 66 -6.57 4.44 -19.47
CA ILE A 66 -8.00 4.54 -19.19
C ILE A 66 -8.80 3.55 -20.04
N ARG A 67 -8.49 3.43 -21.34
CA ARG A 67 -9.16 2.48 -22.25
C ARG A 67 -8.91 1.04 -21.83
N GLU A 68 -7.71 0.71 -21.37
CA GLU A 68 -7.38 -0.63 -20.87
C GLU A 68 -8.19 -0.97 -19.61
N LEU A 69 -8.25 -0.06 -18.64
CA LEU A 69 -9.09 -0.21 -17.45
C LEU A 69 -10.58 -0.39 -17.81
N GLN A 70 -11.10 0.41 -18.73
CA GLN A 70 -12.48 0.28 -19.22
C GLN A 70 -12.72 -1.08 -19.87
N TYR A 71 -11.81 -1.51 -20.75
CA TYR A 71 -11.90 -2.81 -21.41
C TYR A 71 -11.92 -3.97 -20.39
N MET A 72 -11.06 -3.91 -19.37
CA MET A 72 -11.05 -4.89 -18.28
C MET A 72 -12.33 -4.84 -17.44
N ALA A 73 -12.86 -3.64 -17.17
CA ALA A 73 -14.10 -3.43 -16.43
C ALA A 73 -15.36 -3.91 -17.16
N ASP A 74 -15.29 -4.12 -18.47
CA ASP A 74 -16.40 -4.63 -19.27
C ASP A 74 -16.28 -6.13 -19.60
N LYS A 75 -15.05 -6.60 -19.90
CA LYS A 75 -14.85 -7.92 -20.52
C LYS A 75 -14.10 -8.94 -19.68
N ALA A 76 -13.58 -8.57 -18.51
CA ALA A 76 -12.83 -9.50 -17.67
C ALA A 76 -13.73 -10.29 -16.70
N ASP A 77 -13.15 -11.33 -16.10
CA ASP A 77 -13.74 -12.08 -14.99
C ASP A 77 -14.06 -11.15 -13.82
N HIS A 78 -15.00 -11.57 -12.95
CA HIS A 78 -15.55 -10.74 -11.88
C HIS A 78 -14.48 -9.98 -11.08
N ASP A 79 -13.44 -10.67 -10.59
CA ASP A 79 -12.40 -10.07 -9.75
C ASP A 79 -11.53 -9.04 -10.51
N LYS A 80 -11.18 -9.33 -11.77
CA LYS A 80 -10.44 -8.39 -12.62
C LYS A 80 -11.28 -7.17 -12.95
N ARG A 81 -12.58 -7.37 -13.11
CA ARG A 81 -13.57 -6.33 -13.41
C ARG A 81 -13.73 -5.35 -12.26
N GLU A 82 -13.85 -5.87 -11.04
CA GLU A 82 -13.93 -5.08 -9.81
C GLU A 82 -12.66 -4.24 -9.64
N ARG A 83 -11.48 -4.87 -9.74
CA ARG A 83 -10.18 -4.18 -9.68
C ARG A 83 -10.02 -3.09 -10.73
N ALA A 84 -10.50 -3.30 -11.95
CA ALA A 84 -10.44 -2.30 -13.01
C ALA A 84 -11.35 -1.09 -12.73
N ARG A 85 -12.53 -1.32 -12.13
CA ARG A 85 -13.42 -0.24 -11.68
C ARG A 85 -12.80 0.57 -10.54
N GLU A 86 -12.20 -0.11 -9.56
CA GLU A 86 -11.44 0.55 -8.50
C GLU A 86 -10.29 1.39 -9.09
N GLY A 87 -9.59 0.88 -10.11
CA GLY A 87 -8.55 1.63 -10.83
C GLY A 87 -9.08 2.88 -11.56
N LEU A 88 -10.31 2.85 -12.09
CA LEU A 88 -10.95 4.04 -12.67
C LEU A 88 -11.34 5.04 -11.57
N ASP A 89 -11.91 4.57 -10.47
CA ASP A 89 -12.27 5.42 -9.32
C ASP A 89 -11.03 6.06 -8.68
N MET A 90 -9.89 5.36 -8.69
CA MET A 90 -8.59 5.86 -8.25
C MET A 90 -8.19 7.15 -8.97
N ILE A 91 -8.46 7.24 -10.28
CA ILE A 91 -8.14 8.43 -11.08
C ILE A 91 -8.94 9.64 -10.56
N GLU A 92 -10.23 9.46 -10.26
CA GLU A 92 -11.07 10.52 -9.72
C GLU A 92 -10.66 10.91 -8.30
N GLN A 93 -10.19 9.96 -7.50
CA GLN A 93 -9.67 10.26 -6.17
C GLN A 93 -8.35 11.02 -6.21
N LEU A 94 -7.45 10.70 -7.15
CA LEU A 94 -6.19 11.42 -7.35
C LEU A 94 -6.43 12.86 -7.82
N LYS A 95 -7.42 13.09 -8.70
CA LYS A 95 -7.81 14.44 -9.15
C LYS A 95 -8.33 15.35 -8.04
N ARG A 96 -8.82 14.78 -6.93
CA ARG A 96 -9.35 15.53 -5.77
C ARG A 96 -8.28 15.93 -4.76
N ILE A 97 -7.02 15.55 -4.99
CA ILE A 97 -5.90 15.97 -4.14
C ILE A 97 -5.45 17.34 -4.63
N ASP A 98 -5.65 18.37 -3.80
CA ASP A 98 -5.40 19.77 -4.17
C ASP A 98 -3.93 20.03 -4.51
N GLU A 99 -3.01 19.30 -3.89
CA GLU A 99 -1.57 19.44 -4.09
C GLU A 99 -1.06 18.79 -5.38
N ILE A 100 -1.89 18.05 -6.12
CA ILE A 100 -1.46 17.25 -7.28
C ILE A 100 -2.31 17.59 -8.50
N THR A 101 -1.64 18.02 -9.57
CA THR A 101 -2.29 18.18 -10.87
C THR A 101 -2.31 16.86 -11.62
N VAL A 102 -3.50 16.35 -11.95
CA VAL A 102 -3.67 15.14 -12.79
C VAL A 102 -4.14 15.55 -14.18
N THR A 103 -3.33 15.26 -15.20
CA THR A 103 -3.64 15.55 -16.61
C THR A 103 -3.82 14.27 -17.41
N VAL A 104 -4.94 14.17 -18.12
CA VAL A 104 -5.15 13.09 -19.09
C VAL A 104 -4.65 13.54 -20.46
N ILE A 105 -3.75 12.78 -21.07
CA ILE A 105 -3.19 13.11 -22.39
C ILE A 105 -3.69 12.15 -23.46
N ASP A 106 -3.95 12.70 -24.64
CA ASP A 106 -4.20 11.86 -25.80
C ASP A 106 -2.88 11.28 -26.30
N ASP A 107 -2.91 9.98 -26.47
CA ASP A 107 -1.78 9.16 -26.76
C ASP A 107 -2.19 8.36 -27.99
N LYS A 108 -1.97 9.00 -29.15
CA LYS A 108 -2.24 8.40 -30.46
C LYS A 108 -1.25 7.26 -30.68
N GLY A 109 -1.74 6.16 -31.26
CA GLY A 109 -0.99 4.93 -31.46
C GLY A 109 0.27 5.15 -32.30
N SER A 110 1.44 4.89 -31.73
CA SER A 110 2.48 4.21 -32.51
C SER A 110 2.02 2.75 -32.68
N GLU A 111 2.45 2.07 -33.75
CA GLU A 111 2.21 0.63 -33.91
C GLU A 111 2.99 -0.24 -32.90
N ALA A 112 3.72 0.42 -31.99
CA ALA A 112 4.48 -0.19 -30.92
C ALA A 112 3.58 -0.86 -29.88
N GLY A 113 4.17 -1.81 -29.14
CA GLY A 113 3.51 -2.44 -27.99
C GLY A 113 3.16 -1.43 -26.89
N VAL A 114 2.21 -1.79 -26.02
CA VAL A 114 1.73 -0.95 -24.91
C VAL A 114 2.89 -0.42 -24.05
N ASP A 115 3.81 -1.31 -23.68
CA ASP A 115 4.96 -1.00 -22.84
C ASP A 115 5.94 -0.02 -23.50
N GLU A 116 6.31 -0.28 -24.75
CA GLU A 116 7.22 0.57 -25.53
C GLU A 116 6.63 1.98 -25.67
N ARG A 117 5.33 2.06 -25.90
CA ARG A 117 4.60 3.31 -26.00
C ARG A 117 4.61 4.13 -24.70
N LEU A 118 4.51 3.48 -23.54
CA LEU A 118 4.64 4.16 -22.24
C LEU A 118 6.06 4.72 -22.05
N VAL A 119 7.09 3.98 -22.47
CA VAL A 119 8.49 4.44 -22.42
C VAL A 119 8.70 5.63 -23.37
N GLU A 120 8.21 5.56 -24.60
CA GLU A 120 8.26 6.65 -25.58
C GLU A 120 7.57 7.92 -25.05
N LEU A 121 6.38 7.79 -24.45
CA LEU A 121 5.65 8.91 -23.86
C LEU A 121 6.43 9.51 -22.69
N ALA A 122 7.00 8.68 -21.81
CA ALA A 122 7.77 9.16 -20.68
C ALA A 122 9.02 9.93 -21.15
N ALA A 123 9.73 9.41 -22.16
CA ALA A 123 10.86 10.09 -22.77
C ALA A 123 10.45 11.42 -23.43
N LYS A 124 9.38 11.42 -24.24
CA LYS A 124 8.86 12.60 -24.95
C LYS A 124 8.49 13.74 -24.01
N TYR A 125 7.90 13.44 -22.87
CA TYR A 125 7.47 14.43 -21.90
C TYR A 125 8.51 14.71 -20.81
N HIS A 126 9.69 14.08 -20.88
CA HIS A 126 10.70 14.10 -19.80
C HIS A 126 10.07 13.77 -18.43
N ALA A 127 9.13 12.83 -18.45
CA ALA A 127 8.42 12.33 -17.29
C ALA A 127 9.14 11.11 -16.71
N ARG A 128 8.91 10.85 -15.43
CA ARG A 128 9.30 9.60 -14.79
C ARG A 128 8.18 8.59 -14.96
N LEU A 129 8.49 7.38 -15.39
CA LEU A 129 7.50 6.31 -15.52
C LEU A 129 7.16 5.76 -14.12
N CYS A 130 5.90 5.79 -13.74
CA CYS A 130 5.41 5.19 -12.50
C CYS A 130 4.76 3.84 -12.83
N THR A 131 5.37 2.74 -12.39
CA THR A 131 4.89 1.37 -12.67
C THR A 131 5.16 0.44 -11.48
N ILE A 132 4.47 -0.70 -11.44
CA ILE A 132 4.78 -1.83 -10.56
C ILE A 132 5.42 -2.98 -11.35
N ASP A 133 5.34 -2.96 -12.68
CA ASP A 133 5.87 -4.01 -13.54
C ASP A 133 7.41 -3.98 -13.59
N TYR A 134 8.00 -5.14 -13.34
CA TYR A 134 9.46 -5.31 -13.30
C TYR A 134 10.11 -5.24 -14.68
N ASN A 135 9.45 -5.77 -15.71
CA ASN A 135 9.97 -5.83 -17.08
C ASN A 135 9.91 -4.44 -17.72
N LEU A 136 8.78 -3.75 -17.58
CA LEU A 136 8.61 -2.37 -18.05
C LEU A 136 9.61 -1.43 -17.35
N ASN A 137 9.83 -1.60 -16.05
CA ASN A 137 10.86 -0.85 -15.32
C ASN A 137 12.26 -1.06 -15.92
N LYS A 138 12.67 -2.31 -16.18
CA LYS A 138 13.96 -2.60 -16.82
C LYS A 138 14.08 -1.99 -18.22
N ALA A 139 13.04 -2.16 -19.05
CA ALA A 139 13.02 -1.63 -20.41
C ALA A 139 13.13 -0.09 -20.41
N ALA A 140 12.36 0.58 -19.55
CA ALA A 140 12.39 2.03 -19.40
C ALA A 140 13.79 2.54 -18.99
N ARG A 141 14.41 1.93 -17.97
CA ARG A 141 15.75 2.31 -17.52
C ARG A 141 16.80 2.11 -18.61
N ALA A 142 16.71 1.04 -19.39
CA ALA A 142 17.63 0.78 -20.50
C ALA A 142 17.56 1.87 -21.59
N GLN A 143 16.40 2.51 -21.77
CA GLN A 143 16.18 3.62 -22.69
C GLN A 143 16.43 5.00 -22.05
N GLY A 144 17.00 5.05 -20.84
CA GLY A 144 17.30 6.31 -20.13
C GLY A 144 16.08 6.98 -19.49
N VAL A 145 14.93 6.32 -19.46
CA VAL A 145 13.74 6.82 -18.77
C VAL A 145 13.85 6.49 -17.28
N SER A 146 13.68 7.52 -16.45
CA SER A 146 13.67 7.37 -14.99
C SER A 146 12.36 6.72 -14.54
N VAL A 147 12.45 5.80 -13.57
CA VAL A 147 11.30 5.02 -13.10
C VAL A 147 11.06 5.25 -11.61
N VAL A 148 9.79 5.45 -11.25
CA VAL A 148 9.29 5.40 -9.88
C VAL A 148 8.53 4.08 -9.71
N ASN A 149 9.15 3.12 -9.04
CA ASN A 149 8.52 1.84 -8.78
C ASN A 149 7.85 1.85 -7.40
N ILE A 150 6.53 1.73 -7.36
CA ILE A 150 5.75 1.76 -6.12
C ILE A 150 6.10 0.59 -5.21
N ASN A 151 6.47 -0.56 -5.77
CA ASN A 151 6.93 -1.68 -4.97
C ASN A 151 8.29 -1.38 -4.32
N GLU A 152 9.26 -0.87 -5.08
CA GLU A 152 10.58 -0.45 -4.54
C GLU A 152 10.41 0.61 -3.44
N LEU A 153 9.52 1.58 -3.64
CA LEU A 153 9.21 2.60 -2.64
C LEU A 153 8.62 1.98 -1.37
N ALA A 154 7.63 1.10 -1.52
CA ALA A 154 7.02 0.41 -0.38
C ALA A 154 8.00 -0.48 0.38
N HIS A 155 9.06 -0.97 -0.26
CA HIS A 155 10.16 -1.66 0.42
C HIS A 155 11.11 -0.68 1.14
N ALA A 156 11.41 0.47 0.53
CA ALA A 156 12.34 1.46 1.06
C ALA A 156 11.83 2.19 2.31
N VAL A 157 10.52 2.35 2.46
CA VAL A 157 9.90 3.04 3.62
C VAL A 157 9.59 2.12 4.79
N ARG A 158 9.97 0.83 4.73
CA ARG A 158 9.73 -0.11 5.83
C ARG A 158 10.61 0.19 7.02
N ILE A 159 10.07 -0.01 8.22
CA ILE A 159 10.80 0.12 9.47
C ILE A 159 11.97 -0.88 9.48
N VAL A 160 13.16 -0.38 9.81
CA VAL A 160 14.38 -1.18 9.95
C VAL A 160 14.77 -1.18 11.41
N TYR A 161 14.63 -2.34 12.06
CA TYR A 161 15.14 -2.55 13.41
C TYR A 161 16.65 -2.76 13.38
N LEU A 162 17.40 -1.94 14.13
CA LEU A 162 18.86 -1.98 14.16
C LEU A 162 19.38 -2.81 15.35
N PRO A 163 20.55 -3.48 15.23
CA PRO A 163 21.20 -4.09 16.38
C PRO A 163 21.40 -3.09 17.52
N GLY A 164 21.05 -3.49 18.75
CA GLY A 164 21.09 -2.66 19.95
C GLY A 164 19.79 -1.93 20.26
N GLU A 165 18.87 -1.79 19.29
CA GLU A 165 17.58 -1.14 19.50
C GLU A 165 16.73 -1.90 20.53
N ILE A 166 16.11 -1.17 21.46
CA ILE A 166 15.25 -1.77 22.50
C ILE A 166 13.80 -1.69 22.05
N ILE A 167 13.19 -2.86 21.86
CA ILE A 167 11.78 -3.00 21.52
C ILE A 167 11.01 -3.59 22.71
N THR A 168 9.77 -3.15 22.89
CA THR A 168 8.86 -3.74 23.89
C THR A 168 7.95 -4.71 23.16
N ILE A 169 7.92 -5.96 23.60
CA ILE A 169 7.19 -7.03 22.91
C ILE A 169 6.48 -7.93 23.91
N GLU A 170 5.24 -8.32 23.60
CA GLU A 170 4.54 -9.38 24.32
C GLU A 170 4.96 -10.74 23.76
N LEU A 171 5.42 -11.63 24.64
CA LEU A 171 5.81 -12.98 24.26
C LEU A 171 4.58 -13.87 24.24
N VAL A 172 4.21 -14.40 23.08
CA VAL A 172 2.92 -15.09 22.88
C VAL A 172 3.07 -16.61 22.86
N GLN A 173 4.15 -17.12 22.28
CA GLN A 173 4.34 -18.55 22.05
C GLN A 173 5.80 -18.99 22.21
N PRO A 174 6.06 -20.29 22.46
CA PRO A 174 7.42 -20.81 22.48
C PRO A 174 8.08 -20.69 21.09
N GLY A 175 9.38 -20.39 21.08
CA GLY A 175 10.19 -20.42 19.87
C GLY A 175 10.68 -21.82 19.51
N GLN A 176 11.46 -21.91 18.42
CA GLN A 176 11.96 -23.19 17.93
C GLN A 176 12.97 -23.81 18.90
N SER A 177 13.85 -22.99 19.50
CA SER A 177 14.79 -23.47 20.52
C SER A 177 14.18 -23.51 21.92
N ALA A 178 14.69 -24.41 22.76
CA ALA A 178 14.13 -24.68 24.09
C ALA A 178 14.06 -23.47 25.04
N LYS A 179 14.85 -22.41 24.81
CA LYS A 179 14.86 -21.18 25.61
C LYS A 179 14.17 -19.98 24.95
N GLN A 180 13.80 -20.10 23.68
CA GLN A 180 13.23 -19.00 22.91
C GLN A 180 11.75 -18.81 23.17
N ALA A 181 11.31 -17.57 23.04
CA ALA A 181 9.91 -17.21 22.88
C ALA A 181 9.73 -16.32 21.64
N VAL A 182 8.50 -16.25 21.15
CA VAL A 182 8.13 -15.47 19.97
C VAL A 182 7.03 -14.48 20.34
N GLY A 183 7.22 -13.23 19.93
CA GLY A 183 6.20 -12.19 19.91
C GLY A 183 6.01 -11.63 18.51
N TYR A 184 4.99 -10.82 18.33
CA TYR A 184 4.70 -10.12 17.08
C TYR A 184 4.56 -8.62 17.33
N LEU A 185 5.24 -7.81 16.54
CA LEU A 185 5.04 -6.36 16.54
C LEU A 185 3.74 -6.00 15.80
N ASP A 186 3.30 -4.75 15.95
CA ASP A 186 2.05 -4.26 15.36
C ASP A 186 2.02 -4.36 13.83
N ASP A 187 3.20 -4.34 13.20
CA ASP A 187 3.38 -4.50 11.75
C ASP A 187 3.42 -5.98 11.29
N GLY A 188 3.25 -6.92 12.22
CA GLY A 188 3.31 -8.36 11.98
C GLY A 188 4.72 -8.96 11.96
N THR A 189 5.77 -8.17 12.21
CA THR A 189 7.15 -8.66 12.30
C THR A 189 7.27 -9.65 13.45
N MET A 190 7.77 -10.86 13.15
CA MET A 190 7.99 -11.88 14.15
C MET A 190 9.29 -11.60 14.91
N VAL A 191 9.19 -11.45 16.23
CA VAL A 191 10.34 -11.22 17.11
C VAL A 191 10.64 -12.48 17.90
N VAL A 192 11.79 -13.09 17.64
CA VAL A 192 12.31 -14.24 18.38
C VAL A 192 13.22 -13.72 19.49
N VAL A 193 12.80 -13.90 20.74
CA VAL A 193 13.54 -13.46 21.93
C VAL A 193 14.22 -14.66 22.59
N ASP A 194 15.55 -14.61 22.66
CA ASP A 194 16.34 -15.60 23.38
C ASP A 194 16.18 -15.45 24.89
N ASP A 195 16.24 -16.57 25.61
CA ASP A 195 15.91 -16.70 27.03
C ASP A 195 14.50 -16.19 27.44
N GLY A 196 13.59 -16.00 26.48
CA GLY A 196 12.24 -15.46 26.71
C GLY A 196 11.19 -16.47 27.18
N LYS A 197 11.45 -17.78 27.15
CA LYS A 197 10.41 -18.81 27.35
C LYS A 197 9.68 -18.74 28.69
N SER A 198 10.37 -18.39 29.77
CA SER A 198 9.76 -18.25 31.11
C SER A 198 8.86 -17.03 31.24
N LEU A 199 8.92 -16.10 30.27
CA LEU A 199 8.21 -14.83 30.26
C LEU A 199 7.08 -14.80 29.21
N ILE A 200 6.70 -15.96 28.66
CA ILE A 200 5.52 -16.08 27.79
C ILE A 200 4.27 -15.58 28.54
N GLY A 201 3.46 -14.78 27.88
CA GLY A 201 2.31 -14.05 28.41
C GLY A 201 2.64 -12.69 29.02
N GLN A 202 3.91 -12.25 29.01
CA GLN A 202 4.35 -10.97 29.57
C GLN A 202 4.92 -10.04 28.50
N GLN A 203 4.87 -8.73 28.77
CA GLN A 203 5.60 -7.73 28.00
C GLN A 203 7.03 -7.59 28.53
N VAL A 204 7.99 -7.71 27.62
CA VAL A 204 9.42 -7.62 27.93
C VAL A 204 10.08 -6.56 27.06
N GLN A 205 11.12 -5.92 27.59
CA GLN A 205 12.06 -5.18 26.75
C GLN A 205 13.12 -6.13 26.21
N ALA A 206 13.27 -6.15 24.89
CA ALA A 206 14.26 -6.97 24.19
C ALA A 206 15.15 -6.08 23.32
N SER A 207 16.46 -6.32 23.37
CA SER A 207 17.44 -5.67 22.52
C SER A 207 17.62 -6.46 21.24
N VAL A 208 17.38 -5.81 20.11
CA VAL A 208 17.55 -6.39 18.78
C VAL A 208 19.00 -6.77 18.57
N THR A 209 19.24 -7.98 18.06
CA THR A 209 20.58 -8.50 17.74
C THR A 209 20.81 -8.55 16.24
N ARG A 210 19.83 -9.03 15.49
CA ARG A 210 19.85 -9.12 14.04
C ARG A 210 18.44 -9.19 13.49
N SER A 211 18.26 -8.83 12.23
CA SER A 211 17.00 -9.02 11.50
C SER A 211 17.25 -9.86 10.25
N LEU A 212 16.40 -10.83 10.00
CA LEU A 212 16.39 -11.65 8.79
C LEU A 212 15.10 -11.39 8.00
N GLN A 213 15.21 -11.35 6.69
CA GLN A 213 14.06 -11.40 5.79
C GLN A 213 13.88 -12.85 5.32
N THR A 214 12.69 -13.41 5.51
CA THR A 214 12.32 -14.75 5.03
C THR A 214 11.20 -14.65 4.00
N ALA A 215 10.88 -15.77 3.35
CA ALA A 215 9.77 -15.84 2.40
C ALA A 215 8.39 -15.59 3.06
N ALA A 216 8.26 -15.91 4.34
CA ALA A 216 7.02 -15.72 5.11
C ALA A 216 6.89 -14.33 5.74
N GLY A 217 7.95 -13.51 5.73
CA GLY A 217 7.94 -12.18 6.32
C GLY A 217 9.28 -11.79 6.92
N ARG A 218 9.27 -10.81 7.83
CA ARG A 218 10.46 -10.35 8.54
C ARG A 218 10.54 -11.02 9.90
N MET A 219 11.74 -11.48 10.25
CA MET A 219 12.07 -12.04 11.55
C MET A 219 13.13 -11.19 12.22
N VAL A 220 12.90 -10.78 13.45
CA VAL A 220 13.86 -10.03 14.27
C VAL A 220 14.29 -10.92 15.43
N PHE A 221 15.59 -11.07 15.63
CA PHE A 221 16.15 -11.80 16.76
C PHE A 221 16.56 -10.79 17.82
N ALA A 222 16.17 -11.05 19.06
CA ALA A 222 16.47 -10.16 20.17
C ALA A 222 16.87 -10.96 21.42
N LYS A 223 17.50 -10.27 22.38
CA LYS A 223 17.82 -10.79 23.71
C LYS A 223 17.14 -9.95 24.77
N LEU A 224 16.81 -10.52 25.92
CA LEU A 224 16.21 -9.76 27.02
C LEU A 224 17.12 -8.59 27.44
N ALA A 225 16.55 -7.39 27.51
CA ALA A 225 17.27 -6.16 27.88
C ALA A 225 17.21 -5.86 29.40
N GLY A 226 16.77 -6.82 30.21
CA GLY A 226 16.83 -6.77 31.68
C GLY A 226 15.65 -6.09 32.39
N LYS A 227 14.66 -5.53 31.68
CA LYS A 227 13.43 -4.98 32.28
C LYS A 227 12.20 -5.75 31.82
N THR A 228 11.66 -6.59 32.70
CA THR A 228 10.30 -7.12 32.57
C THR A 228 9.33 -6.04 33.03
N ILE A 229 8.31 -5.72 32.22
CA ILE A 229 7.26 -4.77 32.62
C ILE A 229 6.11 -5.63 33.18
N PRO A 230 5.85 -5.62 34.50
CA PRO A 230 4.76 -6.42 35.06
C PRO A 230 3.43 -5.92 34.49
N GLN A 231 2.63 -6.81 33.90
CA GLN A 231 1.23 -6.51 33.59
C GLN A 231 0.51 -6.24 34.91
N LYS A 232 0.17 -4.97 35.17
CA LYS A 232 -0.71 -4.60 36.27
C LYS A 232 -2.07 -5.27 36.03
N ALA A 233 -2.48 -6.12 36.98
CA ALA A 233 -3.68 -6.92 36.93
C ALA A 233 -4.88 -6.14 36.36
N ARG A 234 -5.45 -6.67 35.27
CA ARG A 234 -6.72 -6.23 34.69
C ARG A 234 -7.86 -6.74 35.60
N GLY A 235 -7.96 -6.15 36.78
CA GLY A 235 -8.95 -6.48 37.80
C GLY A 235 -9.53 -5.21 38.39
N LEU A 236 -10.49 -4.61 37.69
CA LEU A 236 -11.50 -3.72 38.25
C LEU A 236 -12.80 -4.00 37.50
N SER A 237 -13.56 -4.92 38.06
CA SER A 237 -14.97 -5.14 37.81
C SER A 237 -15.70 -3.80 37.91
N GLN A 238 -16.16 -3.25 36.81
CA GLN A 238 -17.20 -2.24 36.85
C GLN A 238 -18.53 -2.97 37.07
N GLU A 239 -19.03 -2.91 38.29
CA GLU A 239 -20.43 -3.11 38.60
C GLU A 239 -21.27 -2.24 37.66
N ARG A 240 -22.06 -2.86 36.78
CA ARG A 240 -23.16 -2.20 36.08
C ARG A 240 -24.44 -2.48 36.87
N PRO A 241 -25.28 -1.46 37.18
CA PRO A 241 -26.56 -1.71 37.81
C PRO A 241 -27.48 -2.50 36.88
N ALA A 242 -28.26 -3.39 37.47
CA ALA A 242 -29.29 -4.17 36.80
C ALA A 242 -30.32 -3.26 36.13
N VAL A 243 -30.51 -3.42 34.82
CA VAL A 243 -31.75 -3.02 34.14
C VAL A 243 -32.34 -4.28 33.52
N VAL A 244 -33.46 -4.68 34.10
CA VAL A 244 -34.34 -5.76 33.71
C VAL A 244 -34.90 -5.48 32.31
N SER A 245 -34.80 -6.44 31.40
CA SER A 245 -35.73 -6.57 30.28
C SER A 245 -35.87 -8.04 29.89
N ARG A 246 -37.01 -8.61 30.29
CA ARG A 246 -37.51 -9.93 29.89
C ARG A 246 -37.71 -9.99 28.38
N VAL A 247 -37.13 -10.97 27.70
CA VAL A 247 -37.72 -11.62 26.53
C VAL A 247 -37.48 -13.13 26.62
N LYS A 248 -38.57 -13.90 26.48
CA LYS A 248 -38.63 -15.36 26.61
C LYS A 248 -37.83 -16.06 25.51
N ALA A 249 -37.15 -17.15 25.87
CA ALA A 249 -36.51 -18.08 24.96
C ALA A 249 -37.48 -19.19 24.51
N ASP A 250 -37.36 -19.62 23.26
CA ASP A 250 -38.09 -20.73 22.62
C ASP A 250 -37.09 -21.89 22.33
N PRO A 251 -37.26 -23.12 22.85
CA PRO A 251 -36.18 -24.09 22.98
C PRO A 251 -36.15 -25.18 21.87
N ALA A 252 -35.98 -24.81 20.59
CA ALA A 252 -36.07 -25.80 19.50
C ALA A 252 -35.01 -25.70 18.36
N ARG A 253 -33.79 -25.19 18.60
CA ARG A 253 -32.79 -25.10 17.49
C ARG A 253 -31.35 -25.51 17.79
N THR A 254 -31.03 -26.06 18.96
CA THR A 254 -29.62 -26.27 19.37
C THR A 254 -29.18 -27.75 19.38
N GLN A 255 -29.58 -28.55 18.39
CA GLN A 255 -29.11 -29.94 18.27
C GLN A 255 -28.42 -30.32 16.94
N LYS A 256 -28.11 -29.36 16.04
CA LYS A 256 -27.52 -29.70 14.72
C LYS A 256 -26.06 -29.31 14.48
N PHE A 257 -25.34 -28.72 15.44
CA PHE A 257 -23.96 -28.25 15.19
C PHE A 257 -22.83 -29.02 15.91
N ALA A 258 -23.13 -30.04 16.73
CA ALA A 258 -22.11 -30.71 17.54
C ALA A 258 -21.49 -31.99 16.92
N ARG A 259 -21.67 -32.27 15.63
CA ARG A 259 -21.27 -33.57 15.02
C ARG A 259 -20.23 -33.52 13.89
N LYS A 260 -19.54 -32.40 13.64
CA LYS A 260 -18.64 -32.30 12.47
C LYS A 260 -17.22 -31.79 12.73
N ALA A 261 -16.71 -31.91 13.95
CA ALA A 261 -15.35 -31.48 14.31
C ALA A 261 -14.56 -32.59 15.02
N THR A 262 -14.40 -33.73 14.37
CA THR A 262 -13.43 -34.77 14.77
C THR A 262 -13.06 -35.60 13.54
N GLN A 263 -12.15 -35.09 12.72
CA GLN A 263 -11.26 -35.85 11.83
C GLN A 263 -10.46 -34.87 10.96
N HIS A 264 -9.26 -34.51 11.40
CA HIS A 264 -8.08 -34.37 10.53
C HIS A 264 -6.83 -34.23 11.41
N ALA A 265 -6.12 -35.35 11.55
CA ALA A 265 -4.84 -35.46 12.22
C ALA A 265 -3.70 -34.96 11.30
N ARG A 266 -2.69 -34.35 11.94
CA ARG A 266 -1.51 -33.70 11.35
C ARG A 266 -0.74 -34.58 10.35
N ARG A 267 -0.44 -34.05 9.16
CA ARG A 267 0.66 -34.49 8.29
C ARG A 267 1.75 -33.42 8.32
N ARG A 268 3.01 -33.81 8.57
CA ARG A 268 4.19 -32.91 8.48
C ARG A 268 4.50 -32.62 7.00
N SER A 269 4.85 -31.38 6.70
CA SER A 269 5.21 -30.93 5.34
C SER A 269 6.72 -31.03 5.11
N PRO A 270 7.18 -31.10 3.84
CA PRO A 270 8.61 -31.13 3.49
C PRO A 270 9.41 -29.90 3.98
N GLU A 271 8.72 -28.82 4.34
CA GLU A 271 9.29 -27.57 4.84
C GLU A 271 9.92 -27.74 6.23
N ASP A 272 9.36 -28.61 7.07
CA ASP A 272 9.90 -28.92 8.39
C ASP A 272 11.34 -29.47 8.29
N SER A 273 11.69 -30.18 7.21
CA SER A 273 13.03 -30.75 7.01
C SER A 273 14.08 -29.76 6.52
N LEU A 274 13.69 -28.63 5.92
CA LEU A 274 14.62 -27.61 5.45
C LEU A 274 15.06 -26.66 6.58
N VAL A 275 14.20 -26.46 7.57
CA VAL A 275 14.53 -25.62 8.73
C VAL A 275 15.53 -26.33 9.66
N ASP A 276 15.45 -27.66 9.76
CA ASP A 276 16.41 -28.45 10.56
C ASP A 276 17.83 -28.44 9.99
N LEU A 277 17.99 -28.28 8.66
CA LEU A 277 19.29 -28.16 8.00
C LEU A 277 19.96 -26.80 8.26
N ALA A 278 19.18 -25.74 8.47
CA ALA A 278 19.70 -24.38 8.72
C ALA A 278 20.11 -24.14 10.18
N ASN A 279 19.69 -25.02 11.10
CA ASN A 279 19.99 -24.92 12.53
C ASN A 279 21.22 -25.75 12.96
N ASN A 280 21.93 -26.37 12.01
CA ASN A 280 23.02 -27.31 12.29
C ASN A 280 24.41 -26.84 11.83
N ASP A 281 24.59 -25.53 11.58
CA ASP A 281 25.91 -24.88 11.41
C ASP A 281 26.10 -23.73 12.42
#